data_AF-A0A202DDA6-F1
#
_entry.id   AF-A0A202DDA6-F1
#
_cell.length_a   1.000
_cell.length_b   1.000
_cell.length_c   1.000
_cell.angle_alpha   90.00
_cell.angle_beta   90.00
_cell.angle_gamma   90.00
#
_symmetry.space_group_name_H-M   'P 1'
#
loop_
_entity.id
_entity.type
_entity.pdbx_description
1 polymer ?
#
loop_
_entity_poly.entity_id
_entity_poly.type
_entity_poly.pdbx_seq_one_letter_code
_entity_poly.pdbx_strand_id
1 'polypeptide(L)'
;MFPGENGERLGTAVGVVLAMSLAIAEQSLGFSLKSFGPVAAGLIALMVALVIYNMMRQAGASHMTGGSIALIVTYLGMRATVPGFFLWARENQWANYLHALVVLAVLVAIWRFSQAMFSSDITQPLKRLTAKSGDYSENVLNVSKSRNMEEWHLIRGRLAKLIQKGKKDSEKIINALNEIIDILKSNGSDERVASAVCRALDKIKTREHVLFLKLSGIENANRKLARCDLSMYQLQEKRFHKLSKSQQDECRTLLQQEQTKLGIEKRIATLAAKAERYLEQFTRHIDAACELLRSERVGDAIDMISKAIALEKGAAQLLEEIDKIEKTLEDMVEKQVAQIESMTKK
;
A
#
# COMPACT_ATOMS: atom_id res chain seq x y z
N MET A 1 19.65 -15.95 -20.86
CA MET A 1 18.68 -15.43 -21.85
C MET A 1 17.54 -16.43 -21.89
N PHE A 2 16.29 -16.03 -21.67
CA PHE A 2 15.14 -16.95 -21.69
C PHE A 2 14.83 -17.30 -23.15
N PRO A 3 15.03 -18.54 -23.63
CA PRO A 3 14.67 -18.87 -25.01
C PRO A 3 13.14 -19.02 -25.10
N GLY A 4 12.54 -18.36 -26.10
CA GLY A 4 11.11 -18.40 -26.42
C GLY A 4 10.40 -17.05 -26.30
N GLU A 5 9.30 -16.85 -27.04
CA GLU A 5 8.49 -15.61 -27.07
C GLU A 5 8.12 -15.09 -25.67
N ASN A 6 7.93 -15.98 -24.70
CA ASN A 6 7.59 -15.61 -23.33
C ASN A 6 8.75 -14.97 -22.56
N GLY A 7 9.98 -15.35 -22.89
CA GLY A 7 11.21 -14.81 -22.30
C GLY A 7 11.55 -13.41 -22.79
N GLU A 8 11.34 -13.20 -24.08
CA GLU A 8 11.46 -11.89 -24.73
C GLU A 8 10.44 -10.91 -24.16
N ARG A 9 9.17 -11.34 -24.01
CA ARG A 9 8.09 -10.54 -23.43
C ARG A 9 8.34 -10.14 -21.97
N LEU A 10 8.90 -11.04 -21.16
CA LEU A 10 9.27 -10.76 -19.76
C LEU A 10 10.44 -9.78 -19.67
N GLY A 11 11.44 -9.91 -20.53
CA GLY A 11 12.55 -8.95 -20.64
C GLY A 11 12.07 -7.55 -21.01
N THR A 12 11.19 -7.44 -22.00
CA THR A 12 10.56 -6.16 -22.36
C THR A 12 9.66 -5.61 -21.25
N ALA A 13 8.88 -6.44 -20.57
CA ALA A 13 7.99 -5.97 -19.50
C ALA A 13 8.79 -5.40 -18.32
N VAL A 14 9.87 -6.08 -17.91
CA VAL A 14 10.75 -5.58 -16.85
C VAL A 14 11.44 -4.29 -17.29
N GLY A 15 11.94 -4.22 -18.53
CA GLY A 15 12.55 -3.00 -19.09
C GLY A 15 11.60 -1.80 -19.14
N VAL A 16 10.35 -2.02 -19.55
CA VAL A 16 9.32 -0.98 -19.62
C VAL A 16 8.93 -0.49 -18.23
N VAL A 17 8.73 -1.38 -17.26
CA VAL A 17 8.41 -1.00 -15.87
C VAL A 17 9.56 -0.20 -15.24
N LEU A 18 10.81 -0.58 -15.50
CA LEU A 18 11.98 0.15 -15.01
C LEU A 18 12.09 1.53 -15.66
N ALA A 19 11.92 1.63 -16.98
CA ALA A 19 11.94 2.90 -17.70
C ALA A 19 10.82 3.84 -17.23
N MET A 20 9.61 3.30 -17.00
CA MET A 20 8.46 4.06 -16.53
C MET A 20 8.65 4.53 -15.08
N SER A 21 9.21 3.67 -14.21
CA SER A 21 9.54 4.03 -12.83
C SER A 21 10.60 5.14 -12.76
N LEU A 22 11.59 5.11 -13.66
CA LEU A 22 12.62 6.13 -13.75
C LEU A 22 12.05 7.47 -14.24
N ALA A 23 11.20 7.45 -15.27
CA ALA A 23 10.53 8.65 -15.79
C ALA A 23 9.62 9.32 -14.75
N ILE A 24 8.88 8.52 -13.97
CA ILE A 24 8.04 9.03 -12.88
C ILE A 24 8.90 9.61 -11.75
N ALA A 25 10.05 8.99 -11.44
CA ALA A 25 10.98 9.50 -10.44
C ALA A 25 11.59 10.86 -10.85
N GLU A 26 11.98 11.02 -12.12
CA GLU A 26 12.47 12.30 -12.65
C GLU A 26 11.39 13.40 -12.56
N GLN A 27 10.14 13.08 -12.93
CA GLN A 27 9.03 14.04 -12.94
C GLN A 27 8.57 14.44 -11.53
N SER A 28 8.51 13.48 -10.59
CA SER A 28 7.97 13.71 -9.24
C SER A 28 8.97 14.37 -8.29
N LEU A 29 10.27 14.08 -8.45
CA LEU A 29 11.31 14.63 -7.58
C LEU A 29 11.93 15.92 -8.16
N GLY A 30 11.50 16.38 -9.34
CA GLY A 30 12.12 17.50 -10.05
C GLY A 30 13.60 17.24 -10.37
N PHE A 31 13.98 15.97 -10.44
CA PHE A 31 15.35 15.50 -10.41
C PHE A 31 15.81 15.31 -11.86
N SER A 32 16.79 16.08 -12.32
CA SER A 32 17.42 15.81 -13.63
C SER A 32 18.75 15.10 -13.40
N LEU A 33 18.94 13.90 -13.97
CA LEU A 33 20.25 13.22 -13.95
C LEU A 33 21.39 14.09 -14.54
N LYS A 34 21.03 15.09 -15.37
CA LYS A 34 21.96 16.09 -15.94
C LYS A 34 22.47 17.12 -14.92
N SER A 35 21.72 17.44 -13.87
CA SER A 35 22.12 18.43 -12.85
C SER A 35 23.00 17.83 -11.77
N PHE A 36 23.07 16.50 -11.70
CA PHE A 36 23.97 15.80 -10.79
C PHE A 36 25.36 15.70 -11.45
N GLY A 37 26.36 16.24 -10.78
CA GLY A 37 27.75 16.11 -11.24
C GLY A 37 28.15 14.63 -11.42
N PRO A 38 29.22 14.35 -12.18
CA PRO A 38 29.64 13.00 -12.55
C PRO A 38 29.75 12.02 -11.37
N VAL A 39 30.16 12.51 -10.20
CA VAL A 39 30.27 11.73 -8.96
C VAL A 39 28.91 11.18 -8.50
N ALA A 40 27.86 12.01 -8.52
CA ALA A 40 26.54 11.60 -8.10
C ALA A 40 25.90 10.61 -9.09
N ALA A 41 26.16 10.77 -10.40
CA ALA A 41 25.77 9.78 -11.40
C ALA A 41 26.42 8.40 -11.13
N GLY A 42 27.68 8.38 -10.71
CA GLY A 42 28.38 7.15 -10.29
C GLY A 42 27.73 6.47 -9.08
N LEU A 43 27.34 7.24 -8.06
CA LEU A 43 26.65 6.70 -6.87
C LEU A 43 25.27 6.13 -7.21
N ILE A 44 24.51 6.82 -8.07
CA ILE A 44 23.20 6.33 -8.54
C ILE A 44 23.38 5.02 -9.33
N ALA A 45 24.37 4.96 -10.23
CA ALA A 45 24.67 3.74 -10.97
C ALA A 45 25.02 2.57 -10.04
N LEU A 46 25.80 2.82 -8.98
CA LEU A 46 26.11 1.80 -7.97
C LEU A 46 24.86 1.30 -7.24
N MET A 47 23.96 2.19 -6.85
CA MET A 47 22.69 1.78 -6.21
C MET A 47 21.84 0.94 -7.15
N VAL A 48 21.73 1.33 -8.42
CA VAL A 48 21.00 0.56 -9.45
C VAL A 48 21.62 -0.83 -9.62
N ALA A 49 22.96 -0.94 -9.66
CA ALA A 49 23.65 -2.22 -9.73
C ALA A 49 23.31 -3.13 -8.53
N LEU A 50 23.28 -2.57 -7.32
CA LEU A 50 22.93 -3.32 -6.10
C LEU A 50 21.48 -3.81 -6.12
N VAL A 51 20.55 -2.98 -6.61
CA VAL A 51 19.14 -3.37 -6.77
C VAL A 51 19.01 -4.51 -7.77
N ILE A 52 19.61 -4.39 -8.97
CA ILE A 52 19.57 -5.43 -9.99
C ILE A 52 20.21 -6.73 -9.46
N TYR A 53 21.34 -6.63 -8.77
CA TYR A 53 22.00 -7.77 -8.16
C TYR A 53 21.08 -8.47 -7.15
N ASN A 54 20.45 -7.73 -6.24
CA ASN A 54 19.54 -8.30 -5.24
C ASN A 54 18.30 -8.93 -5.89
N MET A 55 17.75 -8.33 -6.96
CA MET A 55 16.65 -8.93 -7.72
C MET A 55 17.08 -10.26 -8.37
N MET A 56 18.27 -10.31 -8.98
CA MET A 56 18.78 -11.56 -9.57
C MET A 56 19.03 -12.62 -8.49
N ARG A 57 19.52 -12.22 -7.31
CA ARG A 57 19.69 -13.12 -6.15
C ARG A 57 18.36 -13.69 -5.67
N GLN A 58 17.32 -12.87 -5.57
CA GLN A 58 15.97 -13.32 -5.20
C GLN A 58 15.37 -14.24 -6.27
N ALA A 59 15.71 -14.02 -7.54
CA ALA A 59 15.34 -14.89 -8.66
C ALA A 59 16.15 -16.22 -8.69
N GLY A 60 16.99 -16.48 -7.69
CA GLY A 60 17.77 -17.72 -7.57
C GLY A 60 19.07 -17.75 -8.38
N ALA A 61 19.51 -16.62 -8.93
CA ALA A 61 20.81 -16.55 -9.60
C ALA A 61 21.96 -16.78 -8.60
N SER A 62 22.99 -17.50 -9.03
CA SER A 62 24.22 -17.63 -8.25
C SER A 62 24.85 -16.25 -8.04
N HIS A 63 25.62 -16.07 -6.96
CA HIS A 63 26.30 -14.79 -6.68
C HIS A 63 27.12 -14.29 -7.88
N MET A 64 27.79 -15.22 -8.57
CA MET A 64 28.59 -14.90 -9.75
C MET A 64 27.73 -14.47 -10.94
N THR A 65 26.62 -15.16 -11.23
CA THR A 65 25.76 -14.83 -12.39
C THR A 65 24.96 -13.55 -12.14
N GLY A 66 24.41 -13.38 -10.94
CA GLY A 66 23.71 -12.14 -10.55
C GLY A 66 24.63 -10.92 -10.61
N GLY A 67 25.88 -11.06 -10.14
CA GLY A 67 26.89 -10.00 -10.20
C GLY A 67 27.24 -9.61 -11.64
N SER A 68 27.50 -10.60 -12.50
CA SER A 68 27.81 -10.36 -13.92
C SER A 68 26.67 -9.65 -14.66
N ILE A 69 25.42 -10.09 -14.47
CA ILE A 69 24.25 -9.48 -15.11
C ILE A 69 24.05 -8.04 -14.62
N ALA A 70 24.11 -7.82 -13.30
CA ALA A 70 23.97 -6.49 -12.72
C ALA A 70 25.03 -5.52 -13.26
N LEU A 71 26.28 -5.97 -13.37
CA LEU A 71 27.40 -5.18 -13.88
C LEU A 71 27.23 -4.85 -15.37
N ILE A 72 26.84 -5.81 -16.20
CA ILE A 72 26.58 -5.59 -17.64
C ILE A 72 25.44 -4.60 -17.86
N VAL A 73 24.30 -4.82 -17.21
CA VAL A 73 23.10 -3.98 -17.38
C VAL A 73 23.37 -2.55 -16.90
N THR A 74 24.00 -2.41 -15.73
CA THR A 74 24.32 -1.09 -15.18
C THR A 74 25.31 -0.35 -16.06
N TYR A 75 26.37 -1.01 -16.53
CA TYR A 75 27.37 -0.37 -17.39
C TYR A 75 26.76 0.11 -18.72
N LEU A 76 25.97 -0.74 -19.39
CA LEU A 76 25.30 -0.36 -20.63
C LEU A 76 24.24 0.74 -20.41
N GLY A 77 23.48 0.64 -19.33
CA GLY A 77 22.50 1.65 -18.94
C GLY A 77 23.15 3.00 -18.68
N MET A 78 24.28 3.02 -17.94
CA MET A 78 25.04 4.24 -17.67
C MET A 78 25.59 4.86 -18.95
N ARG A 79 26.12 4.02 -19.86
CA ARG A 79 26.64 4.49 -21.16
C ARG A 79 25.57 5.10 -22.06
N ALA A 80 24.34 4.58 -21.99
CA ALA A 80 23.21 5.10 -22.75
C ALA A 80 22.62 6.38 -22.16
N THR A 81 22.51 6.45 -20.83
CA THR A 81 21.76 7.52 -20.12
C THR A 81 22.61 8.69 -19.69
N VAL A 82 23.89 8.47 -19.36
CA VAL A 82 24.79 9.50 -18.82
C VAL A 82 26.12 9.54 -19.60
N PRO A 83 26.12 9.89 -20.90
CA PRO A 83 27.34 9.96 -21.70
C PRO A 83 28.36 10.97 -21.16
N GLY A 84 27.89 12.03 -20.48
CA GLY A 84 28.74 13.05 -19.85
C GLY A 84 29.65 12.50 -18.74
N PHE A 85 29.25 11.43 -18.05
CA PHE A 85 30.10 10.77 -17.05
C PHE A 85 31.37 10.20 -17.69
N PHE A 86 31.24 9.58 -18.86
CA PHE A 86 32.36 8.97 -19.57
C PHE A 86 33.30 10.00 -20.18
N LEU A 87 32.77 11.14 -20.64
CA LEU A 87 33.58 12.28 -21.08
C LEU A 87 34.42 12.82 -19.91
N TRP A 88 33.79 13.07 -18.77
CA TRP A 88 34.49 13.51 -17.56
C TRP A 88 35.52 12.48 -17.07
N ALA A 89 35.19 11.18 -17.11
CA ALA A 89 36.10 10.12 -16.72
C ALA A 89 37.33 10.04 -17.63
N ARG A 90 37.18 10.39 -18.92
CA ARG A 90 38.29 10.46 -19.88
C ARG A 90 39.19 11.67 -19.64
N GLU A 91 38.61 12.80 -19.25
CA GLU A 91 39.36 14.04 -18.93
C GLU A 91 40.17 13.92 -17.63
N ASN A 92 39.75 13.08 -16.70
CA ASN A 92 40.44 12.86 -15.43
C ASN A 92 41.31 11.60 -15.47
N GLN A 93 42.64 11.75 -15.34
CA GLN A 93 43.57 10.61 -15.46
C GLN A 93 43.27 9.45 -14.51
N TRP A 94 42.95 9.73 -13.24
CA TRP A 94 42.62 8.70 -12.24
C TRP A 94 41.30 7.98 -12.57
N ALA A 95 40.30 8.69 -13.09
CA ALA A 95 39.00 8.14 -13.46
C ALA A 95 39.09 7.31 -14.75
N ASN A 96 40.02 7.63 -15.64
CA ASN A 96 40.26 6.87 -16.86
C ASN A 96 40.79 5.45 -16.55
N TYR A 97 41.67 5.30 -15.56
CA TYR A 97 42.10 3.97 -15.08
C TYR A 97 40.94 3.17 -14.48
N LEU A 98 40.09 3.84 -13.69
CA LEU A 98 38.90 3.20 -13.11
C LEU A 98 37.94 2.76 -14.21
N HIS A 99 37.71 3.59 -15.23
CA HIS A 99 36.90 3.25 -16.38
C HIS A 99 37.47 2.05 -17.14
N ALA A 100 38.78 2.01 -17.40
CA ALA A 100 39.43 0.86 -18.04
C ALA A 100 39.26 -0.44 -17.23
N LEU A 101 39.36 -0.36 -15.89
CA LEU A 101 39.12 -1.49 -15.00
C LEU A 101 37.67 -1.98 -15.06
N VAL A 102 36.70 -1.06 -15.08
CA VAL A 102 35.27 -1.39 -15.22
C VAL A 102 35.00 -2.03 -16.58
N VAL A 103 35.54 -1.50 -17.67
CA VAL A 103 35.43 -2.09 -19.01
C VAL A 103 35.98 -3.52 -19.01
N LEU A 104 37.15 -3.73 -18.40
CA LEU A 104 37.74 -5.07 -18.28
C LEU A 104 36.83 -6.01 -17.47
N ALA A 105 36.26 -5.54 -16.36
CA ALA A 105 35.31 -6.30 -15.55
C ALA A 105 34.04 -6.67 -16.35
N VAL A 106 33.54 -5.76 -17.18
CA VAL A 106 32.39 -6.01 -18.07
C VAL A 106 32.76 -7.05 -19.13
N LEU A 107 33.94 -6.98 -19.74
CA LEU A 107 34.39 -7.98 -20.71
C LEU A 107 34.51 -9.36 -20.07
N VAL A 108 35.09 -9.46 -18.86
CA VAL A 108 35.16 -10.71 -18.09
C VAL A 108 33.76 -11.22 -17.74
N ALA A 109 32.84 -10.32 -17.36
CA ALA A 109 31.46 -10.68 -17.06
C ALA A 109 30.72 -11.21 -18.28
N ILE A 110 30.88 -10.58 -19.45
CA ILE A 110 30.31 -11.04 -20.73
C ILE A 110 30.89 -12.39 -21.11
N TRP A 111 32.21 -12.55 -21.05
CA TRP A 111 32.88 -13.81 -21.35
C TRP A 111 32.36 -14.95 -20.47
N ARG A 112 32.27 -14.73 -19.16
CA ARG A 112 31.73 -15.73 -18.22
C ARG A 112 30.25 -15.99 -18.42
N PHE A 113 29.46 -14.96 -18.71
CA PHE A 113 28.05 -15.11 -19.01
C PHE A 113 27.84 -15.95 -20.27
N SER A 114 28.64 -15.72 -21.31
CA SER A 114 28.67 -16.54 -22.52
C SER A 114 29.08 -17.98 -22.21
N GLN A 115 30.17 -18.20 -21.44
CA GLN A 115 30.58 -19.55 -21.04
C GLN A 115 29.48 -20.28 -20.26
N ALA A 116 28.78 -19.61 -19.35
CA ALA A 116 27.65 -20.17 -18.63
C ALA A 116 26.51 -20.54 -19.59
N MET A 117 26.20 -19.69 -20.57
CA MET A 117 25.17 -19.97 -21.59
C MET A 117 25.51 -21.16 -22.50
N PHE A 118 26.80 -21.46 -22.71
CA PHE A 118 27.24 -22.58 -23.56
C PHE A 118 27.56 -23.87 -22.77
N SER A 119 27.70 -23.82 -21.45
CA SER A 119 27.80 -25.05 -20.66
C SER A 119 26.41 -25.67 -20.49
N SER A 120 26.26 -26.90 -20.98
CA SER A 120 25.03 -27.70 -20.99
C SER A 120 24.40 -27.96 -19.61
N ASP A 121 25.06 -27.53 -18.53
CA ASP A 121 24.62 -27.66 -17.13
C ASP A 121 23.53 -26.67 -16.70
N ILE A 122 23.27 -25.59 -17.46
CA ILE A 122 22.18 -24.65 -17.15
C ILE A 122 20.79 -25.30 -17.26
N THR A 123 20.67 -26.43 -17.97
CA THR A 123 19.38 -27.11 -18.15
C THR A 123 18.89 -27.87 -16.91
N GLN A 124 19.78 -28.28 -15.99
CA GLN A 124 19.39 -28.99 -14.77
C GLN A 124 18.67 -28.12 -13.72
N PRO A 125 19.13 -26.91 -13.37
CA PRO A 125 18.38 -26.04 -12.46
C PRO A 125 17.08 -25.54 -13.08
N LEU A 126 17.03 -25.35 -14.41
CA LEU A 126 15.81 -24.92 -15.12
C LEU A 126 14.76 -26.03 -15.25
N LYS A 127 15.16 -27.30 -15.48
CA LYS A 127 14.23 -28.45 -15.40
C LYS A 127 13.66 -28.64 -13.99
N ARG A 128 14.44 -28.31 -12.95
CA ARG A 128 13.93 -28.30 -11.56
C ARG A 128 12.97 -27.14 -11.29
N LEU A 129 13.10 -26.00 -11.97
CA LEU A 129 12.15 -24.88 -11.83
C LEU A 129 10.82 -25.15 -12.55
N THR A 130 10.82 -25.84 -13.68
CA THR A 130 9.58 -26.20 -14.39
C THR A 130 8.89 -27.43 -13.81
N ALA A 131 9.63 -28.47 -13.42
CA ALA A 131 9.05 -29.67 -12.79
C ALA A 131 8.51 -29.40 -11.37
N LYS A 132 9.03 -28.39 -10.66
CA LYS A 132 8.57 -28.00 -9.32
C LYS A 132 7.52 -26.88 -9.33
N SER A 133 7.20 -26.31 -10.50
CA SER A 133 6.17 -25.26 -10.64
C SER A 133 4.73 -25.79 -10.56
N GLY A 134 4.52 -27.09 -10.81
CA GLY A 134 3.22 -27.74 -10.58
C GLY A 134 2.88 -27.90 -9.10
N ASP A 135 3.89 -28.17 -8.27
CA ASP A 135 3.75 -28.52 -6.85
C ASP A 135 3.93 -27.30 -5.90
N TYR A 136 4.57 -26.23 -6.38
CA TYR A 136 4.65 -24.95 -5.65
C TYR A 136 3.35 -24.14 -5.71
N SER A 137 2.51 -24.31 -6.73
CA SER A 137 1.23 -23.59 -6.81
C SER A 137 0.28 -24.07 -5.70
N GLU A 138 0.26 -25.37 -5.40
CA GLU A 138 -0.64 -25.95 -4.40
C GLU A 138 -0.19 -25.64 -2.98
N ASN A 139 1.13 -25.71 -2.71
CA ASN A 139 1.69 -25.40 -1.39
C ASN A 139 1.71 -23.89 -1.07
N VAL A 140 1.90 -23.00 -2.05
CA VAL A 140 1.83 -21.54 -1.82
C VAL A 140 0.37 -21.08 -1.64
N LEU A 141 -0.60 -21.67 -2.37
CA LEU A 141 -2.02 -21.42 -2.13
C LEU A 141 -2.45 -21.91 -0.74
N ASN A 142 -2.03 -23.11 -0.30
CA ASN A 142 -2.40 -23.64 1.01
C ASN A 142 -1.72 -22.91 2.19
N VAL A 143 -0.46 -22.47 2.05
CA VAL A 143 0.23 -21.67 3.10
C VAL A 143 -0.30 -20.22 3.15
N SER A 144 -0.74 -19.66 2.03
CA SER A 144 -1.46 -18.37 2.00
C SER A 144 -2.86 -18.48 2.62
N LYS A 145 -3.52 -19.64 2.52
CA LYS A 145 -4.91 -19.89 2.94
C LYS A 145 -5.09 -19.83 4.46
N SER A 146 -4.24 -20.51 5.24
CA SER A 146 -4.40 -20.55 6.70
C SER A 146 -3.94 -19.25 7.38
N ARG A 147 -2.85 -18.63 6.87
CA ARG A 147 -2.33 -17.37 7.42
C ARG A 147 -3.28 -16.19 7.20
N ASN A 148 -3.89 -16.06 6.02
CA ASN A 148 -4.82 -14.95 5.76
C ASN A 148 -6.11 -15.07 6.57
N MET A 149 -6.61 -16.28 6.81
CA MET A 149 -7.81 -16.53 7.63
C MET A 149 -7.58 -16.19 9.10
N GLU A 150 -6.48 -16.67 9.68
CA GLU A 150 -6.12 -16.35 11.07
C GLU A 150 -5.85 -14.85 11.26
N GLU A 151 -5.13 -14.22 10.32
CA GLU A 151 -4.91 -12.77 10.35
C GLU A 151 -6.21 -11.98 10.20
N TRP A 152 -7.13 -12.40 9.32
CA TRP A 152 -8.43 -11.76 9.16
C TRP A 152 -9.30 -11.87 10.42
N HIS A 153 -9.41 -13.05 11.02
CA HIS A 153 -10.16 -13.23 12.27
C HIS A 153 -9.58 -12.40 13.42
N LEU A 154 -8.25 -12.27 13.50
CA LEU A 154 -7.59 -11.43 14.50
C LEU A 154 -7.83 -9.93 14.25
N ILE A 155 -7.80 -9.49 12.99
CA ILE A 155 -8.09 -8.11 12.61
C ILE A 155 -9.56 -7.78 12.92
N ARG A 156 -10.49 -8.67 12.56
CA ARG A 156 -11.93 -8.57 12.85
C ARG A 156 -12.23 -8.46 14.34
N GLY A 157 -11.67 -9.37 15.14
CA GLY A 157 -11.90 -9.38 16.59
C GLY A 157 -11.45 -8.07 17.26
N ARG A 158 -10.46 -7.38 16.67
CA ARG A 158 -10.06 -6.03 17.08
C ARG A 158 -11.00 -4.98 16.50
N LEU A 159 -11.37 -5.06 15.23
CA LEU A 159 -12.26 -4.11 14.54
C LEU A 159 -13.62 -4.00 15.21
N ALA A 160 -14.32 -5.13 15.39
CA ALA A 160 -15.65 -5.17 16.00
C ALA A 160 -15.65 -4.57 17.41
N LYS A 161 -14.60 -4.86 18.20
CA LYS A 161 -14.40 -4.26 19.53
C LYS A 161 -14.18 -2.75 19.45
N LEU A 162 -13.45 -2.27 18.45
CA LEU A 162 -13.21 -0.83 18.23
C LEU A 162 -14.49 -0.12 17.78
N ILE A 163 -15.28 -0.71 16.88
CA ILE A 163 -16.56 -0.16 16.42
C ILE A 163 -17.57 -0.10 17.57
N GLN A 164 -17.73 -1.20 18.32
CA GLN A 164 -18.66 -1.24 19.45
C GLN A 164 -18.25 -0.26 20.55
N LYS A 165 -16.95 -0.18 20.84
CA LYS A 165 -16.43 0.83 21.76
C LYS A 165 -16.68 2.25 21.23
N GLY A 166 -16.50 2.45 19.93
CA GLY A 166 -16.76 3.74 19.28
C GLY A 166 -18.19 4.21 19.37
N LYS A 167 -19.16 3.33 19.11
CA LYS A 167 -20.58 3.65 19.30
C LYS A 167 -20.90 4.06 20.74
N LYS A 168 -20.41 3.29 21.72
CA LYS A 168 -20.61 3.59 23.14
C LYS A 168 -19.94 4.90 23.56
N ASP A 169 -18.77 5.20 23.01
CA ASP A 169 -18.04 6.42 23.31
C ASP A 169 -18.74 7.63 22.66
N SER A 170 -19.26 7.49 21.43
CA SER A 170 -20.08 8.49 20.74
C SER A 170 -21.36 8.84 21.50
N GLU A 171 -22.11 7.84 21.99
CA GLU A 171 -23.29 8.07 22.84
C GLU A 171 -22.95 8.85 24.11
N LYS A 172 -21.82 8.53 24.76
CA LYS A 172 -21.36 9.27 25.94
C LYS A 172 -20.98 10.71 25.61
N ILE A 173 -20.37 10.95 24.45
CA ILE A 173 -20.04 12.31 23.99
C ILE A 173 -21.34 13.09 23.75
N ILE A 174 -22.30 12.52 23.04
CA ILE A 174 -23.61 13.16 22.79
C ILE A 174 -24.31 13.51 24.11
N ASN A 175 -24.36 12.58 25.07
CA ASN A 175 -24.97 12.82 26.37
C ASN A 175 -24.25 13.93 27.14
N ALA A 176 -22.92 13.91 27.17
CA ALA A 176 -22.13 14.95 27.82
C ALA A 176 -22.32 16.33 27.18
N LEU A 177 -22.43 16.41 25.84
CA LEU A 177 -22.69 17.67 25.15
C LEU A 177 -24.12 18.19 25.42
N ASN A 178 -25.12 17.31 25.52
CA ASN A 178 -26.48 17.70 25.92
C ASN A 178 -26.50 18.23 27.37
N GLU A 179 -25.84 17.54 28.31
CA GLU A 179 -25.71 18.00 29.69
C GLU A 179 -25.04 19.40 29.76
N ILE A 180 -24.01 19.63 28.94
CA ILE A 180 -23.37 20.95 28.83
C ILE A 180 -24.36 22.01 28.33
N ILE A 181 -25.18 21.71 27.31
CA ILE A 181 -26.21 22.63 26.82
C ILE A 181 -27.21 22.97 27.95
N ASP A 182 -27.64 21.98 28.74
CA ASP A 182 -28.59 22.20 29.83
C ASP A 182 -27.99 23.04 30.97
N ILE A 183 -26.71 22.83 31.28
CA ILE A 183 -25.95 23.69 32.21
C ILE A 183 -25.88 25.13 31.70
N LEU A 184 -25.58 25.34 30.42
CA LEU A 184 -25.49 26.68 29.83
C LEU A 184 -26.85 27.40 29.82
N LYS A 185 -27.94 26.70 29.50
CA LYS A 185 -29.30 27.24 29.54
C LYS A 185 -29.72 27.67 30.95
N SER A 186 -29.28 26.93 31.97
CA SER A 186 -29.69 27.16 33.36
C SER A 186 -28.86 28.25 34.07
N ASN A 187 -27.59 28.44 33.68
CA ASN A 187 -26.66 29.33 34.37
C ASN A 187 -26.33 30.62 33.59
N GLY A 188 -26.75 30.75 32.33
CA GLY A 188 -26.53 31.96 31.52
C GLY A 188 -25.03 32.22 31.29
N SER A 189 -24.64 33.50 31.35
CA SER A 189 -23.28 33.97 31.03
C SER A 189 -22.30 33.96 32.21
N ASP A 190 -22.48 33.09 33.21
CA ASP A 190 -21.54 32.99 34.33
C ASP A 190 -20.13 32.56 33.84
N GLU A 191 -19.13 33.41 34.04
CA GLU A 191 -17.74 33.21 33.63
C GLU A 191 -17.10 31.93 34.22
N ARG A 192 -17.47 31.57 35.46
CA ARG A 192 -16.97 30.35 36.12
C ARG A 192 -17.53 29.11 35.44
N VAL A 193 -18.81 29.16 35.08
CA VAL A 193 -19.49 28.09 34.34
C VAL A 193 -18.92 27.99 32.93
N ALA A 194 -18.75 29.12 32.23
CA ALA A 194 -18.14 29.17 30.91
C ALA A 194 -16.73 28.54 30.90
N SER A 195 -15.90 28.87 31.89
CA SER A 195 -14.55 28.30 32.03
C SER A 195 -14.56 26.79 32.31
N ALA A 196 -15.49 26.31 33.15
CA ALA A 196 -15.65 24.88 33.43
C ALA A 196 -16.14 24.11 32.20
N VAL A 197 -17.11 24.67 31.47
CA VAL A 197 -17.63 24.12 30.22
C VAL A 197 -16.53 24.03 29.16
N CYS A 198 -15.73 25.08 28.97
CA CYS A 198 -14.60 25.05 28.03
C CYS A 198 -13.63 23.89 28.32
N ARG A 199 -13.32 23.64 29.60
CA ARG A 199 -12.45 22.50 30.00
C ARG A 199 -13.11 21.15 29.73
N ALA A 200 -14.43 21.05 29.90
CA ALA A 200 -15.17 19.82 29.61
C ALA A 200 -15.20 19.54 28.11
N LEU A 201 -15.47 20.57 27.30
CA LEU A 201 -15.44 20.53 25.84
C LEU A 201 -14.05 20.12 25.30
N ASP A 202 -12.98 20.67 25.85
CA ASP A 202 -11.61 20.32 25.44
C ASP A 202 -11.23 18.87 25.77
N LYS A 203 -11.72 18.35 26.92
CA LYS A 203 -11.59 16.92 27.26
C LYS A 203 -12.36 16.03 26.29
N ILE A 204 -13.55 16.45 25.85
CA ILE A 204 -14.36 15.73 24.86
C ILE A 204 -13.62 15.69 23.52
N LYS A 205 -13.11 16.85 23.04
CA LYS A 205 -12.30 16.96 21.81
C LYS A 205 -11.12 15.97 21.81
N THR A 206 -10.39 15.86 22.92
CA THR A 206 -9.23 14.97 23.02
C THR A 206 -9.61 13.49 22.91
N ARG A 207 -10.77 13.08 23.46
CA ARG A 207 -11.25 11.69 23.37
C ARG A 207 -11.65 11.30 21.96
N GLU A 208 -12.25 12.23 21.22
CA GLU A 208 -12.68 12.00 19.84
C GLU A 208 -11.49 11.71 18.90
N HIS A 209 -10.37 12.38 19.12
CA HIS A 209 -9.14 12.13 18.36
C HIS A 209 -8.63 10.67 18.49
N VAL A 210 -8.81 10.04 19.65
CA VAL A 210 -8.39 8.64 19.89
C VAL A 210 -9.27 7.66 19.12
N LEU A 211 -10.57 7.94 19.01
CA LEU A 211 -11.49 7.16 18.20
C LEU A 211 -11.09 7.22 16.72
N PHE A 212 -10.73 8.43 16.28
CA PHE A 212 -10.35 8.69 14.91
C PHE A 212 -9.05 7.98 14.49
N LEU A 213 -8.04 8.00 15.36
CA LEU A 213 -6.79 7.25 15.16
C LEU A 213 -7.03 5.74 15.05
N LYS A 214 -8.10 5.23 15.67
CA LYS A 214 -8.46 3.81 15.55
C LYS A 214 -9.13 3.51 14.21
N LEU A 215 -9.94 4.44 13.69
CA LEU A 215 -10.52 4.38 12.34
C LEU A 215 -9.45 4.43 11.24
N SER A 216 -8.39 5.24 11.38
CA SER A 216 -7.26 5.21 10.44
C SER A 216 -6.47 3.89 10.52
N GLY A 217 -6.45 3.24 11.68
CA GLY A 217 -5.94 1.88 11.85
C GLY A 217 -6.69 0.85 10.99
N ILE A 218 -8.01 0.99 10.85
CA ILE A 218 -8.85 0.16 9.97
C ILE A 218 -8.46 0.35 8.51
N GLU A 219 -8.26 1.61 8.11
CA GLU A 219 -7.85 1.94 6.75
C GLU A 219 -6.49 1.33 6.39
N ASN A 220 -5.54 1.37 7.33
CA ASN A 220 -4.20 0.83 7.13
C ASN A 220 -4.21 -0.71 7.04
N ALA A 221 -5.09 -1.38 7.81
CA ALA A 221 -5.32 -2.81 7.68
C ALA A 221 -5.96 -3.15 6.32
N ASN A 222 -6.95 -2.36 5.88
CA ASN A 222 -7.60 -2.54 4.58
C ASN A 222 -6.63 -2.31 3.40
N ARG A 223 -5.76 -1.29 3.46
CA ARG A 223 -4.72 -1.05 2.45
C ARG A 223 -3.71 -2.18 2.35
N LYS A 224 -3.38 -2.84 3.46
CA LYS A 224 -2.49 -4.00 3.46
C LYS A 224 -3.13 -5.21 2.78
N LEU A 225 -4.44 -5.40 2.98
CA LEU A 225 -5.21 -6.43 2.27
C LEU A 225 -5.30 -6.12 0.78
N ALA A 226 -5.68 -4.90 0.41
CA ALA A 226 -5.83 -4.45 -1.00
C ALA A 226 -4.57 -4.64 -1.86
N ARG A 227 -3.37 -4.47 -1.28
CA ARG A 227 -2.10 -4.69 -2.00
C ARG A 227 -1.87 -6.15 -2.37
N CYS A 228 -2.37 -7.10 -1.57
CA CYS A 228 -2.30 -8.51 -1.90
C CYS A 228 -3.24 -8.85 -3.07
N ASP A 229 -4.42 -8.22 -3.15
CA ASP A 229 -5.48 -8.61 -4.07
C ASP A 229 -5.34 -8.04 -5.49
N LEU A 230 -4.86 -6.80 -5.64
CA LEU A 230 -4.66 -6.16 -6.95
C LEU A 230 -3.65 -6.95 -7.83
N SER A 231 -2.64 -7.52 -7.20
CA SER A 231 -1.63 -8.34 -7.90
C SER A 231 -2.19 -9.68 -8.37
N MET A 232 -3.16 -10.24 -7.65
CA MET A 232 -3.87 -11.47 -8.01
C MET A 232 -4.87 -11.23 -9.15
N TYR A 233 -5.61 -10.12 -9.13
CA TYR A 233 -6.54 -9.73 -10.20
C TYR A 233 -5.83 -9.63 -11.57
N GLN A 234 -4.71 -8.90 -11.63
CA GLN A 234 -3.94 -8.72 -12.87
C GLN A 234 -3.35 -10.04 -13.40
N LEU A 235 -3.06 -10.99 -12.50
CA LEU A 235 -2.57 -12.31 -12.87
C LEU A 235 -3.69 -13.19 -13.44
N GLN A 236 -4.90 -13.10 -12.88
CA GLN A 236 -6.07 -13.85 -13.34
C GLN A 236 -6.62 -13.32 -14.67
N GLU A 237 -6.69 -12.00 -14.86
CA GLU A 237 -7.13 -11.38 -16.12
C GLU A 237 -6.26 -11.83 -17.30
N LYS A 238 -4.94 -11.89 -17.12
CA LYS A 238 -4.01 -12.39 -18.15
C LYS A 238 -4.17 -13.88 -18.47
N ARG A 239 -4.71 -14.67 -17.53
CA ARG A 239 -4.98 -16.11 -17.72
C ARG A 239 -6.35 -16.35 -18.35
N PHE A 240 -7.31 -15.45 -18.17
CA PHE A 240 -8.69 -15.56 -18.67
C PHE A 240 -8.77 -15.88 -20.17
N HIS A 241 -7.98 -15.21 -21.00
CA HIS A 241 -7.99 -15.39 -22.46
C HIS A 241 -7.41 -16.72 -22.97
N LYS A 242 -6.83 -17.54 -22.09
CA LYS A 242 -6.17 -18.81 -22.47
C LYS A 242 -6.92 -20.05 -21.96
N LEU A 243 -8.04 -19.87 -21.27
CA LEU A 243 -8.77 -20.93 -20.58
C LEU A 243 -9.94 -21.48 -21.41
N SER A 244 -10.30 -22.74 -21.17
CA SER A 244 -11.47 -23.40 -21.77
C SER A 244 -12.80 -22.79 -21.28
N LYS A 245 -13.92 -23.04 -21.98
CA LYS A 245 -15.25 -22.44 -21.65
C LYS A 245 -15.69 -22.67 -20.19
N SER A 246 -15.51 -23.88 -19.65
CA SER A 246 -15.82 -24.20 -18.25
C SER A 246 -14.95 -23.41 -17.25
N GLN A 247 -13.65 -23.28 -17.56
CA GLN A 247 -12.71 -22.49 -16.76
C GLN A 247 -12.92 -20.97 -16.90
N GLN A 248 -13.49 -20.51 -18.02
CA GLN A 248 -13.86 -19.11 -18.22
C GLN A 248 -15.05 -18.70 -17.34
N ASP A 249 -16.02 -19.57 -17.12
CA ASP A 249 -17.15 -19.28 -16.23
C ASP A 249 -16.72 -19.20 -14.75
N GLU A 250 -15.82 -20.09 -14.33
CA GLU A 250 -15.20 -20.03 -13.00
C GLU A 250 -14.35 -18.76 -12.83
N CYS A 251 -13.55 -18.41 -13.85
CA CYS A 251 -12.73 -17.20 -13.81
C CYS A 251 -13.58 -15.90 -13.89
N ARG A 252 -14.74 -15.92 -14.55
CA ARG A 252 -15.71 -14.80 -14.51
C ARG A 252 -16.24 -14.58 -13.10
N THR A 253 -16.54 -15.66 -12.38
CA THR A 253 -17.04 -15.59 -11.00
C THR A 253 -15.98 -14.98 -10.09
N LEU A 254 -14.72 -15.39 -10.23
CA LEU A 254 -13.59 -14.82 -9.48
C LEU A 254 -13.36 -13.32 -9.81
N LEU A 255 -13.42 -12.95 -11.09
CA LEU A 255 -13.30 -11.54 -11.51
C LEU A 255 -14.44 -10.67 -10.94
N GLN A 256 -15.67 -11.18 -10.90
CA GLN A 256 -16.80 -10.47 -10.27
C GLN A 256 -16.62 -10.30 -8.76
N GLN A 257 -16.10 -11.33 -8.07
CA GLN A 257 -15.78 -11.23 -6.65
C GLN A 257 -14.72 -10.16 -6.39
N GLU A 258 -13.64 -10.12 -7.19
CA GLU A 258 -12.59 -9.10 -7.07
C GLU A 258 -13.09 -7.69 -7.41
N GLN A 259 -13.94 -7.52 -8.43
CA GLN A 259 -14.58 -6.23 -8.71
C GLN A 259 -15.44 -5.75 -7.54
N THR A 260 -16.17 -6.67 -6.91
CA THR A 260 -16.98 -6.36 -5.71
C THR A 260 -16.08 -5.91 -4.56
N LYS A 261 -14.95 -6.58 -4.37
CA LYS A 261 -13.94 -6.25 -3.35
C LYS A 261 -13.33 -4.87 -3.57
N LEU A 262 -12.90 -4.56 -4.79
CA LEU A 262 -12.44 -3.22 -5.17
C LEU A 262 -13.51 -2.13 -4.95
N GLY A 263 -14.78 -2.46 -5.20
CA GLY A 263 -15.90 -1.58 -4.90
C GLY A 263 -16.04 -1.29 -3.40
N ILE A 264 -15.88 -2.31 -2.56
CA ILE A 264 -15.89 -2.18 -1.10
C ILE A 264 -14.70 -1.33 -0.62
N GLU A 265 -13.50 -1.56 -1.15
CA GLU A 265 -12.31 -0.78 -0.78
C GLU A 265 -12.48 0.72 -1.05
N LYS A 266 -13.02 1.07 -2.23
CA LYS A 266 -13.34 2.47 -2.56
C LYS A 266 -14.36 3.07 -1.61
N ARG A 267 -15.35 2.29 -1.18
CA ARG A 267 -16.33 2.74 -0.17
C ARG A 267 -15.66 2.99 1.18
N ILE A 268 -14.78 2.09 1.64
CA ILE A 268 -14.02 2.27 2.89
C ILE A 268 -13.17 3.55 2.83
N ALA A 269 -12.45 3.78 1.72
CA ALA A 269 -11.66 5.00 1.53
C ALA A 269 -12.53 6.27 1.57
N THR A 270 -13.73 6.22 0.97
CA THR A 270 -14.68 7.34 1.01
C THR A 270 -15.20 7.59 2.42
N LEU A 271 -15.50 6.54 3.19
CA LEU A 271 -15.96 6.65 4.58
C LEU A 271 -14.86 7.19 5.49
N ALA A 272 -13.61 6.78 5.29
CA ALA A 272 -12.45 7.32 6.02
C ALA A 272 -12.28 8.82 5.77
N ALA A 273 -12.34 9.26 4.51
CA ALA A 273 -12.27 10.69 4.16
C ALA A 273 -13.44 11.50 4.74
N LYS A 274 -14.65 10.93 4.77
CA LYS A 274 -15.81 11.56 5.45
C LYS A 274 -15.57 11.68 6.95
N ALA A 275 -15.06 10.63 7.57
CA ALA A 275 -14.74 10.61 8.99
C ALA A 275 -13.72 11.72 9.31
N GLU A 276 -12.70 11.93 8.49
CA GLU A 276 -11.64 12.92 8.77
C GLU A 276 -12.20 14.34 8.76
N ARG A 277 -13.06 14.63 7.78
CA ARG A 277 -13.82 15.88 7.72
C ARG A 277 -14.75 16.05 8.91
N TYR A 278 -15.32 14.98 9.46
CA TYR A 278 -16.15 15.06 10.66
C TYR A 278 -15.31 15.49 11.87
N LEU A 279 -14.14 14.88 12.08
CA LEU A 279 -13.25 15.25 13.19
C LEU A 279 -12.83 16.72 13.11
N GLU A 280 -12.44 17.19 11.92
CA GLU A 280 -12.07 18.58 11.71
C GLU A 280 -13.23 19.53 12.03
N GLN A 281 -14.43 19.25 11.52
CA GLN A 281 -15.60 20.10 11.74
C GLN A 281 -16.06 20.07 13.20
N PHE A 282 -16.04 18.89 13.83
CA PHE A 282 -16.35 18.74 15.25
C PHE A 282 -15.41 19.59 16.10
N THR A 283 -14.10 19.47 15.86
CA THR A 283 -13.08 20.26 16.56
C THR A 283 -13.31 21.76 16.38
N ARG A 284 -13.57 22.20 15.14
CA ARG A 284 -13.86 23.62 14.85
C ARG A 284 -15.10 24.13 15.60
N HIS A 285 -16.18 23.35 15.65
CA HIS A 285 -17.38 23.76 16.39
C HIS A 285 -17.16 23.81 17.90
N ILE A 286 -16.38 22.88 18.44
CA ILE A 286 -16.03 22.87 19.86
C ILE A 286 -15.17 24.08 20.22
N ASP A 287 -14.16 24.40 19.41
CA ASP A 287 -13.29 25.56 19.64
C ASP A 287 -14.07 26.88 19.49
N ALA A 288 -14.93 26.98 18.45
CA ALA A 288 -15.81 28.13 18.26
C ALA A 288 -16.80 28.31 19.44
N ALA A 289 -17.36 27.22 19.96
CA ALA A 289 -18.21 27.28 21.15
C ALA A 289 -17.44 27.85 22.36
N CYS A 290 -16.19 27.44 22.57
CA CYS A 290 -15.36 27.98 23.65
C CYS A 290 -15.07 29.48 23.48
N GLU A 291 -14.79 29.94 22.26
CA GLU A 291 -14.58 31.36 21.97
C GLU A 291 -15.84 32.21 22.19
N LEU A 292 -17.00 31.69 21.78
CA LEU A 292 -18.29 32.35 21.98
C LEU A 292 -18.67 32.43 23.46
N LEU A 293 -18.37 31.39 24.25
CA LEU A 293 -18.57 31.41 25.70
C LEU A 293 -17.70 32.45 26.40
N ARG A 294 -16.44 32.62 25.98
CA ARG A 294 -15.56 33.69 26.48
C ARG A 294 -16.03 35.10 26.11
N SER A 295 -16.82 35.20 25.05
CA SER A 295 -17.41 36.47 24.59
C SER A 295 -18.83 36.69 25.12
N GLU A 296 -19.26 35.91 26.14
CA GLU A 296 -20.59 35.95 26.76
C GLU A 296 -21.77 35.68 25.79
N ARG A 297 -21.50 35.08 24.61
CA ARG A 297 -22.48 34.75 23.58
C ARG A 297 -23.00 33.32 23.75
N VAL A 298 -23.67 33.07 24.86
CA VAL A 298 -24.11 31.71 25.26
C VAL A 298 -25.05 31.06 24.24
N GLY A 299 -25.98 31.84 23.65
CA GLY A 299 -26.91 31.32 22.64
C GLY A 299 -26.21 30.77 21.41
N ASP A 300 -25.21 31.49 20.90
CA ASP A 300 -24.43 31.07 19.74
C ASP A 300 -23.51 29.88 20.08
N ALA A 301 -22.98 29.83 21.29
CA ALA A 301 -22.21 28.67 21.76
C ALA A 301 -23.06 27.39 21.81
N ILE A 302 -24.31 27.48 22.27
CA ILE A 302 -25.26 26.36 22.26
C ILE A 302 -25.53 25.88 20.82
N ASP A 303 -25.66 26.79 19.85
CA ASP A 303 -25.82 26.42 18.44
C ASP A 303 -24.60 25.67 17.90
N MET A 304 -23.38 26.12 18.23
CA MET A 304 -22.15 25.41 17.86
C MET A 304 -22.06 24.02 18.49
N ILE A 305 -22.41 23.87 19.78
CA ILE A 305 -22.44 22.57 20.47
C ILE A 305 -23.50 21.66 19.84
N SER A 306 -24.65 22.20 19.46
CA SER A 306 -25.72 21.45 18.78
C SER A 306 -25.28 20.94 17.41
N LYS A 307 -24.51 21.74 16.66
CA LYS A 307 -23.88 21.32 15.40
C LYS A 307 -22.86 20.20 15.63
N ALA A 308 -22.04 20.30 16.68
CA ALA A 308 -21.12 19.23 17.06
C ALA A 308 -21.85 17.91 17.39
N ILE A 309 -22.98 17.97 18.11
CA ILE A 309 -23.84 16.80 18.38
C ILE A 309 -24.38 16.18 17.07
N ALA A 310 -24.80 17.00 16.10
CA ALA A 310 -25.28 16.50 14.82
C ALA A 310 -24.18 15.77 14.03
N LEU A 311 -22.95 16.29 14.04
CA LEU A 311 -21.79 15.62 13.44
C LEU A 311 -21.47 14.30 14.13
N GLU A 312 -21.53 14.27 15.47
CA GLU A 312 -21.29 13.06 16.26
C GLU A 312 -22.31 11.95 15.96
N LYS A 313 -23.59 12.31 15.80
CA LYS A 313 -24.63 11.37 15.32
C LYS A 313 -24.32 10.86 13.90
N GLY A 314 -23.82 11.72 13.02
CA GLY A 314 -23.35 11.33 11.69
C GLY A 314 -22.16 10.35 11.75
N ALA A 315 -21.23 10.57 12.68
CA ALA A 315 -20.09 9.68 12.90
C ALA A 315 -20.54 8.29 13.41
N ALA A 316 -21.51 8.25 14.32
CA ALA A 316 -22.12 7.00 14.78
C ALA A 316 -22.78 6.20 13.64
N GLN A 317 -23.45 6.89 12.70
CA GLN A 317 -24.01 6.26 11.49
C GLN A 317 -22.93 5.72 10.56
N LEU A 318 -21.83 6.47 10.36
CA LEU A 318 -20.68 5.98 9.59
C LEU A 318 -20.09 4.69 10.19
N LEU A 319 -19.98 4.61 11.53
CA LEU A 319 -19.52 3.39 12.21
C LEU A 319 -20.44 2.19 11.94
N GLU A 320 -21.74 2.41 11.76
CA GLU A 320 -22.68 1.36 11.37
C GLU A 320 -22.52 0.94 9.89
N GLU A 321 -22.26 1.90 9.00
CA GLU A 321 -21.95 1.58 7.60
C GLU A 321 -20.64 0.77 7.48
N ILE A 322 -19.63 1.10 8.29
CA ILE A 322 -18.37 0.36 8.36
C ILE A 322 -18.63 -1.08 8.86
N ASP A 323 -19.46 -1.26 9.90
CA ASP A 323 -19.85 -2.58 10.40
C ASP A 323 -20.57 -3.44 9.33
N LYS A 324 -21.44 -2.82 8.54
CA LYS A 324 -22.13 -3.52 7.43
C LYS A 324 -21.16 -3.93 6.32
N ILE A 325 -20.20 -3.07 6.01
CA ILE A 325 -19.16 -3.37 5.02
C ILE A 325 -18.24 -4.48 5.53
N GLU A 326 -17.86 -4.46 6.80
CA GLU A 326 -17.04 -5.49 7.43
C GLU A 326 -17.72 -6.87 7.33
N LYS A 327 -19.02 -6.95 7.66
CA LYS A 327 -19.82 -8.19 7.49
C LYS A 327 -19.87 -8.67 6.04
N THR A 328 -20.00 -7.74 5.09
CA THR A 328 -20.01 -8.10 3.67
C THR A 328 -18.65 -8.69 3.23
N LEU A 329 -17.55 -8.13 3.70
CA LEU A 329 -16.21 -8.65 3.43
C LEU A 329 -16.01 -10.03 4.07
N GLU A 330 -16.52 -10.22 5.28
CA GLU A 330 -16.51 -11.51 5.97
C GLU A 330 -17.21 -12.59 5.14
N ASP A 331 -18.45 -12.34 4.74
CA ASP A 331 -19.22 -13.29 3.92
C ASP A 331 -18.50 -13.65 2.62
N MET A 332 -17.79 -12.69 2.02
CA MET A 332 -17.00 -12.91 0.81
C MET A 332 -15.76 -13.78 1.08
N VAL A 333 -15.03 -13.50 2.16
CA VAL A 333 -13.85 -14.29 2.54
C VAL A 333 -14.26 -15.72 2.90
N GLU A 334 -15.33 -15.91 3.66
CA GLU A 334 -15.84 -17.25 4.01
C GLU A 334 -16.25 -18.05 2.77
N LYS A 335 -16.96 -17.42 1.82
CA LYS A 335 -17.33 -18.06 0.55
C LYS A 335 -16.11 -18.46 -0.27
N GLN A 336 -15.09 -17.61 -0.32
CA GLN A 336 -13.84 -17.91 -1.04
C GLN A 336 -13.12 -19.10 -0.41
N VAL A 337 -13.03 -19.16 0.93
CA VAL A 337 -12.42 -20.30 1.62
C VAL A 337 -13.20 -21.58 1.33
N ALA A 338 -14.52 -21.55 1.45
CA ALA A 338 -15.37 -22.72 1.18
C ALA A 338 -15.24 -23.21 -0.26
N GLN A 339 -15.16 -22.29 -1.24
CA GLN A 339 -14.88 -22.64 -2.64
C GLN A 339 -13.52 -23.33 -2.78
N ILE A 340 -12.46 -22.77 -2.20
CA ILE A 340 -11.11 -23.36 -2.28
C ILE A 340 -11.09 -24.75 -1.59
N GLU A 341 -11.76 -24.93 -0.45
CA GLU A 341 -11.88 -26.24 0.21
C GLU A 341 -12.58 -27.29 -0.66
N SER A 342 -13.62 -26.90 -1.39
CA SER A 342 -14.34 -27.79 -2.31
C SER A 342 -13.48 -28.22 -3.51
N MET A 343 -12.56 -27.37 -3.96
CA MET A 343 -11.62 -27.68 -5.04
C MET A 343 -10.50 -28.63 -4.60
N THR A 344 -10.03 -28.52 -3.35
CA THR A 344 -8.97 -29.39 -2.80
C THR A 344 -9.44 -30.79 -2.38
N LYS A 345 -10.75 -31.05 -2.34
CA LYS A 345 -11.32 -32.36 -1.97
C LYS A 345 -11.65 -33.25 -3.19
N LYS A 346 -11.49 -32.73 -4.41
CA LYS A 346 -11.60 -33.49 -5.67
C LYS A 346 -10.22 -33.90 -6.13
#